data_AF-B8F0K3-F1
#
_entry.id   AF-B8F0K3-F1
#
_cell.length_a   1.000
_cell.length_b   1.000
_cell.length_c   1.000
_cell.angle_alpha   90.00
_cell.angle_beta   90.00
_cell.angle_gamma   90.00
#
_symmetry.space_group_name_H-M   'P 1'
#
loop_
_entity.id
_entity.type
_entity.pdbx_description
1 polymer ?
#
loop_
_entity_poly.entity_id
_entity_poly.type
_entity_poly.pdbx_seq_one_letter_code
_entity_poly.pdbx_strand_id
1 'polypeptide(L)' 'MFSTRENDKFLGIFYGYRKPIKNIITRYRDNGIIKSYTFSKVYYIEFKF' A
#
# COMPACT_ATOMS: atom_id res chain seq x y z
N MET A 1 -16.79 -9.13 -9.01
CA MET A 1 -15.83 -9.59 -10.03
C MET A 1 -15.58 -8.42 -10.96
N PHE A 2 -14.35 -7.97 -11.14
CA PHE A 2 -14.06 -6.79 -11.97
C PHE A 2 -14.34 -7.14 -13.43
N SER A 3 -15.16 -6.34 -14.11
CA SER A 3 -15.43 -6.51 -15.55
C SER A 3 -14.17 -6.09 -16.31
N THR A 4 -13.50 -7.05 -16.92
CA THR A 4 -12.45 -6.80 -17.91
C THR A 4 -13.10 -6.66 -19.28
N ARG A 5 -12.63 -5.73 -20.11
CA ARG A 5 -13.07 -5.67 -21.51
C ARG A 5 -12.58 -6.94 -22.21
N GLU A 6 -13.30 -7.40 -23.24
CA GLU A 6 -13.06 -8.67 -23.96
C GLU A 6 -11.63 -8.89 -24.51
N ASN A 7 -10.73 -7.89 -24.42
CA ASN A 7 -9.32 -7.98 -24.81
C ASN A 7 -8.33 -7.41 -23.76
N ASP A 8 -8.77 -7.12 -22.54
CA ASP A 8 -7.86 -6.68 -21.48
C ASP A 8 -7.12 -7.89 -20.88
N LYS A 9 -5.79 -7.83 -20.85
CA LYS A 9 -4.95 -8.85 -20.19
C LYS A 9 -5.04 -8.80 -18.65
N PHE A 10 -5.86 -7.90 -18.10
CA PHE A 10 -6.00 -7.70 -16.68
C PHE A 10 -6.47 -8.97 -15.96
N LEU A 11 -5.62 -9.50 -15.09
CA LEU A 11 -5.88 -10.71 -14.32
C LEU A 11 -6.50 -10.42 -12.95
N GLY A 12 -6.29 -9.22 -12.38
CA GLY A 12 -6.93 -8.83 -11.12
C GLY A 12 -6.14 -7.88 -10.23
N ILE A 13 -6.76 -7.49 -9.12
CA ILE A 13 -6.15 -6.70 -8.03
C ILE A 13 -5.88 -7.61 -6.84
N PHE A 14 -4.67 -7.55 -6.29
CA PHE A 14 -4.30 -8.23 -5.05
C PHE A 14 -4.03 -7.23 -3.93
N TYR A 15 -4.60 -7.48 -2.76
CA TYR A 15 -4.34 -6.71 -1.54
C TYR A 15 -3.47 -7.54 -0.60
N GLY A 16 -2.30 -7.00 -0.27
CA GLY A 16 -1.33 -7.70 0.56
C GLY A 16 -0.72 -6.82 1.63
N TYR A 17 0.00 -7.44 2.55
CA TYR A 17 0.92 -6.73 3.42
C TYR A 17 2.24 -7.48 3.48
N ARG A 18 3.33 -6.73 3.61
CA ARG A 18 4.67 -7.27 3.84
C ARG A 18 5.22 -6.73 5.15
N LYS A 19 5.92 -7.59 5.90
CA LYS A 19 6.69 -7.15 7.06
C LYS A 19 7.93 -6.40 6.56
N PRO A 20 8.11 -5.11 6.92
CA PRO A 20 9.26 -4.36 6.47
C PRO A 20 10.54 -4.86 7.18
N ILE A 21 11.68 -4.80 6.49
CA ILE A 21 12.98 -5.23 7.01
C ILE A 21 13.45 -4.29 8.14
N LYS A 22 13.05 -3.01 8.08
CA LYS A 22 13.25 -2.00 9.13
C LYS A 22 11.93 -1.27 9.38
N ASN A 23 11.62 -0.94 10.63
CA ASN A 23 10.44 -0.15 10.97
C ASN A 23 10.51 1.21 10.26
N ILE A 24 9.47 1.54 9.48
CA ILE A 24 9.37 2.82 8.79
C ILE A 24 8.83 3.83 9.79
N ILE A 25 9.62 4.85 10.10
CA ILE A 25 9.22 5.95 10.98
C ILE A 25 8.93 7.16 10.10
N THR A 26 7.66 7.52 9.96
CA THR A 26 7.25 8.77 9.29
C THR A 26 7.10 9.85 10.33
N ARG A 27 7.83 10.96 10.15
CA ARG A 27 7.63 12.20 10.91
C ARG A 27 6.83 13.16 10.04
N TYR A 28 5.74 13.70 10.58
CA TYR A 28 4.95 14.71 9.90
C TYR A 28 4.65 15.85 10.86
N ARG A 29 4.43 17.04 10.31
CA ARG A 29 4.05 18.22 11.08
C ARG A 29 2.54 18.38 10.96
N ASP A 30 1.87 18.45 12.10
CA ASP A 30 0.44 18.67 12.19
C ASP A 30 0.19 19.81 13.19
N ASN A 31 -0.40 20.91 12.71
CA ASN A 31 -0.62 22.13 13.50
C ASN A 31 0.61 22.60 14.31
N GLY A 32 1.79 22.51 13.72
CA GLY A 32 3.06 22.92 14.35
C GLY A 32 3.69 21.89 15.28
N ILE A 33 2.98 20.81 15.63
CA ILE A 33 3.49 19.72 16.46
C ILE A 33 4.11 18.66 15.54
N ILE A 34 5.33 18.21 15.89
CA ILE A 34 5.97 17.09 15.19
C ILE A 34 5.41 15.79 15.76
N LYS A 35 4.70 15.03 14.91
CA LYS A 35 4.21 13.69 15.22
C LYS A 35 5.08 12.66 14.51
N SER A 36 5.34 11.54 15.18
CA SER A 36 6.00 10.36 14.59
C SER A 36 5.04 9.18 14.60
N TYR A 37 5.00 8.45 13.49
CA TYR A 37 4.26 7.20 13.38
C TYR A 37 5.18 6.09 12.88
N THR A 38 5.07 4.92 13.50
CA THR A 38 5.86 3.74 13.15
C THR A 38 4.97 2.72 12.44
N PHE A 39 5.31 2.39 11.20
CA PHE A 39 4.61 1.34 10.44
C PHE A 39 5.28 -0.02 10.69
N SER A 40 4.54 -0.93 11.31
CA SER A 40 4.95 -2.33 11.54
C SER A 40 4.62 -3.27 10.37
N LYS A 41 3.74 -2.84 9.47
CA LYS A 41 3.33 -3.55 8.25
C LYS A 41 3.21 -2.53 7.11
N VAL A 42 3.65 -2.92 5.92
CA VAL A 42 3.45 -2.14 4.70
C VAL A 42 2.38 -2.82 3.88
N TYR A 43 1.24 -2.14 3.71
CA TYR A 43 0.13 -2.61 2.88
C TYR A 43 0.33 -2.16 1.44
N TYR A 44 -0.02 -3.01 0.48
CA TYR A 44 0.14 -2.71 -0.93
C TYR A 44 -0.99 -3.30 -1.77
N ILE A 45 -1.17 -2.69 -2.94
CA ILE A 45 -2.11 -3.11 -3.98
C ILE A 45 -1.29 -3.47 -5.20
N GLU A 46 -1.42 -4.70 -5.68
CA GLU A 46 -0.76 -5.18 -6.90
C GLU A 46 -1.80 -5.35 -8.01
N PHE A 47 -1.51 -4.80 -9.19
CA PHE A 47 -2.30 -4.99 -10.40
C PHE A 47 -1.62 -6.04 -11.27
N LYS A 48 -2.33 -7.11 -11.61
CA LYS A 48 -1.86 -8.16 -12.52
C LYS A 48 -2.48 -7.93 -13.90
N PHE A 49 -1.64 -7.90 -14.93
CA PHE A 49 -1.98 -7.75 -16.35
C PHE A 49 -1.31 -8.86 -17.16
#